data_AF-A0A850PYY3-F1
#
_entry.id   AF-A0A850PYY3-F1
#
_cell.length_a   1.000
_cell.length_b   1.000
_cell.length_c   1.000
_cell.angle_alpha   90.00
_cell.angle_beta   90.00
_cell.angle_gamma   90.00
#
_symmetry.space_group_name_H-M   'P 1'
#
loop_
_entity.id
_entity.type
_entity.pdbx_description
1 polymer ?
#
loop_
_entity_poly.entity_id
_entity_poly.type
_entity_poly.pdbx_seq_one_letter_code
_entity_poly.pdbx_strand_id
1 'polypeptide(L)'
;MDCPTLKQYIAVDITPEALIEAHANNRRGIAICRDELTGWICDFGRYSRSGEVQNMLSSWSEKHFKINRKNSLSAAIKKPFIPVFGGIQPGKLYQMAKDDRALDGFMQRFIFAYPDECVKPDYNEAILREQLIAYYKEYIQALLSINCDRRPIMLSPNAKLLYKDFYNLNTALFNAETDEYMKAVYQKFEIIVLRLALILHVSKYVLSGQIEQPIQPEVMSASIEMVEYFRITAQKVNIQIGQAISPSGKLDNRSVAKYLMQLKKGTKAAIASVLGTSRSQLDRLLEQNGTGHSCL
;
A
#
# COMPACT_ATOMS: atom_id res chain seq x y z
N MET A 1 31.51 20.51 -19.56
CA MET A 1 30.27 21.13 -19.08
C MET A 1 29.36 19.98 -18.67
N ASP A 2 28.99 19.89 -17.40
CA ASP A 2 28.03 18.89 -16.97
C ASP A 2 26.68 19.19 -17.63
N CYS A 3 26.13 18.20 -18.32
CA CYS A 3 24.82 18.32 -18.92
C CYS A 3 23.78 18.47 -17.79
N PRO A 4 22.85 19.44 -17.87
CA PRO A 4 21.87 19.66 -16.81
C PRO A 4 21.04 18.39 -16.55
N THR A 5 21.01 17.95 -15.30
CA THR A 5 20.21 16.77 -14.90
C THR A 5 18.76 17.20 -14.68
N LEU A 6 17.83 16.58 -15.40
CA LEU A 6 16.40 16.80 -15.20
C LEU A 6 15.98 16.28 -13.81
N LYS A 7 15.47 17.17 -12.97
CA LYS A 7 14.81 16.79 -11.71
C LYS A 7 13.32 16.62 -11.97
N GLN A 8 12.80 15.46 -11.60
CA GLN A 8 11.41 15.07 -11.78
C GLN A 8 10.90 14.53 -10.46
N TYR A 9 9.96 15.26 -9.86
CA TYR A 9 9.38 14.91 -8.56
C TYR A 9 8.07 14.16 -8.66
N ILE A 10 7.38 14.26 -9.80
CA ILE A 10 6.10 13.62 -10.06
C ILE A 10 6.22 12.80 -11.35
N ALA A 11 5.90 11.53 -11.25
CA ALA A 11 5.73 10.61 -12.34
C ALA A 11 4.24 10.34 -12.52
N VAL A 12 3.69 10.84 -13.63
CA VAL A 12 2.34 10.48 -14.06
C VAL A 12 2.48 9.23 -14.91
N ASP A 13 2.94 9.34 -16.16
CA ASP A 13 3.11 8.19 -17.06
C ASP A 13 4.58 7.82 -17.26
N ILE A 14 5.01 6.71 -16.64
CA ILE A 14 6.40 6.29 -16.67
C ILE A 14 6.50 4.76 -16.64
N THR A 15 7.42 4.20 -17.42
CA THR A 15 7.75 2.79 -17.33
C THR A 15 8.53 2.51 -16.04
N PRO A 16 8.47 1.28 -15.49
CA PRO A 16 9.27 0.90 -14.32
C PRO A 16 10.75 1.21 -14.49
N GLU A 17 11.29 1.00 -15.69
CA GLU A 17 12.66 1.34 -16.10
C GLU A 17 12.97 2.82 -15.90
N ALA A 18 12.18 3.67 -16.54
CA ALA A 18 12.38 5.10 -16.53
C ALA A 18 12.15 5.68 -15.12
N LEU A 19 11.27 5.07 -14.32
CA LEU A 19 11.06 5.44 -12.92
C LEU A 19 12.34 5.26 -12.09
N ILE A 20 13.06 4.17 -12.28
CA ILE A 20 14.31 3.89 -11.57
C ILE A 20 15.40 4.88 -11.98
N GLU A 21 15.51 5.16 -13.28
CA GLU A 21 16.49 6.12 -13.81
C GLU A 21 16.19 7.54 -13.32
N ALA A 22 14.92 7.96 -13.37
CA ALA A 22 14.48 9.23 -12.82
C ALA A 22 14.74 9.29 -11.31
N HIS A 23 14.45 8.24 -10.55
CA HIS A 23 14.73 8.19 -9.11
C HIS A 23 16.21 8.39 -8.79
N ALA A 24 17.11 7.76 -9.56
CA ALA A 24 18.56 7.91 -9.38
C ALA A 24 19.04 9.37 -9.45
N ASN A 25 18.35 10.20 -10.24
CA ASN A 25 18.63 11.62 -10.38
C ASN A 25 17.92 12.51 -9.32
N ASN A 26 16.99 11.95 -8.53
CA ASN A 26 16.16 12.69 -7.58
C ASN A 26 16.42 12.22 -6.13
N ARG A 27 17.38 12.88 -5.45
CA ARG A 27 17.74 12.57 -4.05
C ARG A 27 16.58 12.64 -3.05
N ARG A 28 15.55 13.44 -3.34
CA ARG A 28 14.34 13.57 -2.50
C ARG A 28 13.33 12.44 -2.71
N GLY A 29 13.54 11.59 -3.71
CA GLY A 29 12.55 10.63 -4.20
C GLY A 29 11.73 11.17 -5.38
N ILE A 30 10.85 10.31 -5.90
CA ILE A 30 9.93 10.61 -6.99
C ILE A 30 8.55 10.04 -6.65
N ALA A 31 7.50 10.84 -6.72
CA ALA A 31 6.14 10.43 -6.43
C ALA A 31 5.46 9.86 -7.68
N ILE A 32 4.73 8.75 -7.54
CA ILE A 32 3.78 8.29 -8.55
C ILE A 32 2.43 8.92 -8.21
N CYS A 33 1.93 9.77 -9.09
CA CYS A 33 0.62 10.41 -8.94
C CYS A 33 -0.25 10.05 -10.14
N ARG A 34 -1.32 9.29 -9.91
CA ARG A 34 -2.25 8.84 -10.95
C ARG A 34 -3.68 9.07 -10.49
N ASP A 35 -4.53 9.59 -11.35
CA ASP A 35 -5.96 9.74 -11.01
C ASP A 35 -6.62 8.37 -10.79
N GLU A 36 -6.18 7.35 -11.54
CA GLU A 36 -6.64 5.97 -11.42
C GLU A 36 -5.45 5.00 -11.34
N LEU A 37 -5.26 4.39 -10.17
CA LEU A 37 -4.15 3.47 -9.88
C LEU A 37 -4.32 2.12 -10.56
N THR A 38 -5.53 1.74 -10.97
CA THR A 38 -5.78 0.47 -11.66
C THR A 38 -4.81 0.25 -12.83
N GLY A 39 -4.60 1.27 -13.67
CA GLY A 39 -3.70 1.18 -14.81
C GLY A 39 -2.27 0.84 -14.38
N TRP A 40 -1.76 1.57 -13.39
CA TRP A 40 -0.43 1.35 -12.82
C TRP A 40 -0.25 -0.06 -12.24
N ILE A 41 -1.24 -0.58 -11.52
CA ILE A 41 -1.20 -1.94 -10.95
C ILE A 41 -1.26 -2.99 -12.06
N CYS A 42 -2.07 -2.79 -13.09
CA CYS A 42 -2.18 -3.71 -14.23
C CYS A 42 -0.98 -3.67 -15.18
N ASP A 43 -0.11 -2.68 -15.05
CA ASP A 43 1.17 -2.64 -15.77
C ASP A 43 2.21 -3.55 -15.11
N PHE A 44 2.00 -3.95 -13.85
CA PHE A 44 2.91 -4.87 -13.17
C PHE A 44 2.97 -6.21 -13.90
N GLY A 45 4.19 -6.64 -14.22
CA GLY A 45 4.42 -7.92 -14.89
C GLY A 45 4.09 -7.96 -16.38
N ARG A 46 3.61 -6.85 -16.99
CA ARG A 46 3.23 -6.82 -18.41
C ARG A 46 4.42 -7.00 -19.35
N TYR A 47 5.62 -6.59 -18.93
CA TYR A 47 6.82 -6.58 -19.78
C TYR A 47 7.86 -7.66 -19.43
N SER A 48 7.69 -8.38 -18.31
CA SER A 48 8.42 -9.60 -17.88
C SER A 48 8.01 -9.90 -16.43
N ARG A 49 8.39 -11.05 -15.84
CA ARG A 49 8.29 -11.28 -14.38
C ARG A 49 9.25 -10.35 -13.63
N SER A 50 8.97 -9.06 -13.66
CA SER A 50 9.76 -7.99 -13.08
C SER A 50 9.48 -7.94 -11.58
N GLY A 51 10.53 -7.78 -10.77
CA GLY A 51 10.44 -7.62 -9.31
C GLY A 51 9.87 -6.27 -8.89
N GLU A 52 8.88 -5.72 -9.60
CA GLU A 52 8.32 -4.39 -9.38
C GLU A 52 7.64 -4.27 -8.02
N VAL A 53 6.82 -5.26 -7.64
CA VAL A 53 6.24 -5.35 -6.30
C VAL A 53 7.36 -5.31 -5.25
N GLN A 54 8.41 -6.11 -5.43
CA GLN A 54 9.55 -6.14 -4.51
C GLN A 54 10.33 -4.81 -4.46
N ASN A 55 10.45 -4.10 -5.58
CA ASN A 55 11.06 -2.76 -5.63
C ASN A 55 10.21 -1.76 -4.85
N MET A 56 8.88 -1.82 -4.98
CA MET A 56 7.96 -0.97 -4.22
C MET A 56 8.01 -1.30 -2.72
N LEU A 57 8.03 -2.59 -2.36
CA LEU A 57 8.20 -3.05 -0.97
C LEU A 57 9.53 -2.56 -0.37
N SER A 58 10.61 -2.62 -1.15
CA SER A 58 11.92 -2.09 -0.77
C SER A 58 11.89 -0.58 -0.62
N SER A 59 11.24 0.14 -1.55
CA SER A 59 11.09 1.59 -1.44
C SER A 59 10.28 2.01 -0.23
N TRP A 60 9.22 1.28 0.12
CA TRP A 60 8.40 1.61 1.30
C TRP A 60 9.19 1.44 2.61
N SER A 61 10.13 0.50 2.64
CA SER A 61 11.00 0.22 3.79
C SER A 61 12.37 0.91 3.71
N GLU A 62 12.58 1.75 2.70
CA GLU A 62 13.85 2.40 2.39
C GLU A 62 15.05 1.42 2.26
N LYS A 63 14.78 0.18 1.88
CA LYS A 63 15.82 -0.83 1.67
C LYS A 63 16.54 -0.56 0.36
N HIS A 64 17.86 -0.46 0.43
CA HIS A 64 18.73 -0.39 -0.74
C HIS A 64 18.36 -1.48 -1.76
N PHE A 65 18.21 -1.09 -3.02
CA PHE A 65 18.19 -2.05 -4.13
C PHE A 65 19.06 -1.58 -5.29
N LYS A 66 19.62 -2.55 -6.02
CA LYS A 66 20.46 -2.35 -7.20
C LYS A 66 19.79 -3.05 -8.38
N ILE A 67 19.68 -2.35 -9.49
CA ILE A 67 19.12 -2.91 -10.71
C ILE A 67 20.25 -2.93 -11.73
N ASN A 68 20.74 -4.14 -12.00
CA ASN A 68 21.74 -4.40 -13.03
C ASN A 68 21.02 -4.83 -14.30
N ARG A 69 21.10 -4.03 -15.35
CA ARG A 69 20.50 -4.36 -16.66
C ARG A 69 21.60 -4.40 -17.70
N LYS A 70 21.57 -5.42 -18.55
CA LYS A 70 22.62 -5.71 -19.54
C LYS A 70 22.70 -4.65 -20.65
N ASN A 71 21.57 -3.99 -20.96
CA ASN A 71 21.41 -3.04 -22.08
C ASN A 71 20.92 -1.64 -21.64
N SER A 72 21.00 -1.29 -20.35
CA SER A 72 20.63 0.03 -19.84
C SER A 72 21.50 0.45 -18.66
N LEU A 73 21.38 1.70 -18.20
CA LEU A 73 22.10 2.17 -17.03
C LEU A 73 21.77 1.28 -15.82
N SER A 74 22.82 0.74 -15.18
CA SER A 74 22.69 0.07 -13.89
C SER A 74 22.59 1.13 -12.81
N ALA A 75 21.42 1.22 -12.15
CA ALA A 75 21.17 2.21 -11.12
C ALA A 75 21.25 1.57 -9.73
N ALA A 76 21.96 2.24 -8.81
CA ALA A 76 22.03 1.85 -7.41
C ALA A 76 21.40 2.94 -6.55
N ILE A 77 20.20 2.66 -6.03
CA ILE A 77 19.49 3.59 -5.17
C ILE A 77 19.72 3.16 -3.73
N LYS A 78 20.50 3.96 -2.98
CA LYS A 78 20.85 3.65 -1.59
C LYS A 78 19.66 3.79 -0.64
N LYS A 79 18.80 4.77 -0.93
CA LYS A 79 17.72 5.24 -0.06
C LYS A 79 16.46 5.50 -0.88
N PRO A 80 15.82 4.43 -1.39
CA PRO A 80 14.68 4.58 -2.29
C PRO A 80 13.47 5.14 -1.55
N PHE A 81 12.80 6.10 -2.18
CA PHE A 81 11.57 6.70 -1.70
C PHE A 81 10.70 7.06 -2.89
N ILE A 82 9.61 6.30 -3.03
CA ILE A 82 8.64 6.40 -4.11
C ILE A 82 7.26 6.42 -3.47
N PRO A 83 6.75 7.59 -3.03
CA PRO A 83 5.38 7.70 -2.56
C PRO A 83 4.41 7.47 -3.72
N VAL A 84 3.29 6.82 -3.44
CA VAL A 84 2.24 6.53 -4.43
C VAL A 84 0.95 7.19 -3.94
N PHE A 85 0.33 7.95 -4.82
CA PHE A 85 -0.95 8.61 -4.57
C PHE A 85 -1.86 8.47 -5.78
N GLY A 86 -3.14 8.17 -5.54
CA GLY A 86 -4.12 8.10 -6.58
C GLY A 86 -5.45 7.53 -6.16
N GLY A 87 -6.44 7.66 -7.04
CA GLY A 87 -7.76 7.07 -6.86
C GLY A 87 -7.80 5.61 -7.28
N ILE A 88 -8.73 4.85 -6.70
CA ILE A 88 -9.13 3.54 -7.22
C ILE A 88 -10.63 3.36 -6.98
N GLN A 89 -11.33 2.88 -7.99
CA GLN A 89 -12.75 2.57 -7.86
C GLN A 89 -12.95 1.37 -6.90
N PRO A 90 -13.92 1.41 -5.98
CA PRO A 90 -14.20 0.29 -5.07
C PRO A 90 -14.33 -1.07 -5.77
N GLY A 91 -15.02 -1.12 -6.90
CA GLY A 91 -15.20 -2.35 -7.70
C GLY A 91 -13.91 -2.90 -8.32
N LYS A 92 -12.81 -2.14 -8.31
CA LYS A 92 -11.49 -2.54 -8.85
C LYS A 92 -10.46 -2.84 -7.77
N LEU A 93 -10.79 -2.67 -6.48
CA LEU A 93 -9.86 -2.94 -5.37
C LEU A 93 -9.27 -4.36 -5.40
N TYR A 94 -10.05 -5.36 -5.83
CA TYR A 94 -9.58 -6.74 -5.96
C TYR A 94 -8.35 -6.90 -6.87
N GLN A 95 -8.13 -5.96 -7.81
CA GLN A 95 -7.00 -6.01 -8.73
C GLN A 95 -5.66 -5.74 -8.03
N MET A 96 -5.68 -4.95 -6.95
CA MET A 96 -4.52 -4.75 -6.07
C MET A 96 -4.15 -6.04 -5.31
N ALA A 97 -5.10 -6.95 -5.08
CA ALA A 97 -4.91 -8.19 -4.34
C ALA A 97 -4.47 -9.38 -5.21
N LYS A 98 -4.65 -9.30 -6.54
CA LYS A 98 -4.29 -10.37 -7.48
C LYS A 98 -2.79 -10.71 -7.48
N ASP A 99 -2.45 -11.87 -8.05
CA ASP A 99 -1.08 -12.36 -8.25
C ASP A 99 -0.27 -12.38 -6.94
N ASP A 100 -0.87 -12.93 -5.87
CA ASP A 100 -0.28 -13.06 -4.53
C ASP A 100 0.11 -11.73 -3.84
N ARG A 101 -0.21 -10.57 -4.43
CA ARG A 101 0.11 -9.25 -3.85
C ARG A 101 -0.52 -9.00 -2.48
N ALA A 102 -1.70 -9.59 -2.22
CA ALA A 102 -2.31 -9.57 -0.89
C ALA A 102 -1.52 -10.41 0.13
N LEU A 103 -0.87 -11.48 -0.30
CA LEU A 103 -0.05 -12.35 0.55
C LEU A 103 1.36 -11.76 0.78
N ASP A 104 1.90 -11.05 -0.21
CA ASP A 104 3.24 -10.45 -0.16
C ASP A 104 3.33 -9.16 0.69
N GLY A 105 2.22 -8.72 1.28
CA GLY A 105 2.19 -7.53 2.13
C GLY A 105 2.10 -6.21 1.34
N PHE A 106 1.90 -6.24 0.01
CA PHE A 106 1.92 -5.04 -0.82
C PHE A 106 0.75 -4.11 -0.47
N MET A 107 -0.46 -4.65 -0.41
CA MET A 107 -1.67 -3.87 -0.18
C MET A 107 -1.73 -3.26 1.23
N GLN A 108 -1.23 -3.96 2.23
CA GLN A 108 -1.25 -3.56 3.65
C GLN A 108 -0.37 -2.34 3.95
N ARG A 109 0.44 -1.89 2.97
CA ARG A 109 1.26 -0.68 3.06
C ARG A 109 0.54 0.58 2.57
N PHE A 110 -0.60 0.42 1.92
CA PHE A 110 -1.47 1.52 1.52
C PHE A 110 -2.43 1.87 2.66
N ILE A 111 -2.75 3.15 2.78
CA ILE A 111 -3.83 3.66 3.60
C ILE A 111 -4.92 4.18 2.67
N PHE A 112 -6.18 3.84 2.96
CA PHE A 112 -7.30 4.12 2.07
C PHE A 112 -8.21 5.18 2.70
N ALA A 113 -8.34 6.34 2.07
CA ALA A 113 -9.45 7.23 2.34
C ALA A 113 -10.70 6.67 1.63
N TYR A 114 -11.57 6.00 2.39
CA TYR A 114 -12.74 5.33 1.85
C TYR A 114 -14.02 5.78 2.59
N PRO A 115 -14.44 7.04 2.38
CA PRO A 115 -15.65 7.58 3.00
C PRO A 115 -16.89 6.80 2.55
N ASP A 116 -17.98 6.93 3.31
CA ASP A 116 -19.28 6.42 2.89
C ASP A 116 -19.83 7.25 1.72
N GLU A 117 -20.79 6.68 1.00
CA GLU A 117 -21.47 7.37 -0.07
C GLU A 117 -22.15 8.63 0.48
N CYS A 118 -21.78 9.78 -0.04
CA CYS A 118 -22.43 11.04 0.24
C CYS A 118 -23.33 11.43 -0.93
N VAL A 119 -24.43 12.11 -0.61
CA VAL A 119 -25.25 12.75 -1.65
C VAL A 119 -24.36 13.73 -2.39
N LYS A 120 -24.26 13.58 -3.71
CA LYS A 120 -23.49 14.50 -4.55
C LYS A 120 -24.06 15.91 -4.36
N PRO A 121 -23.26 16.89 -3.93
CA PRO A 121 -23.76 18.25 -3.78
C PRO A 121 -24.12 18.85 -5.15
N ASP A 122 -25.08 19.77 -5.14
CA ASP A 122 -25.36 20.63 -6.29
C ASP A 122 -24.12 21.48 -6.64
N TYR A 123 -24.13 22.03 -7.85
CA TYR A 123 -23.07 22.92 -8.29
C TYR A 123 -22.92 24.11 -7.31
N ASN A 124 -21.70 24.33 -6.84
CA ASN A 124 -21.37 25.39 -5.89
C ASN A 124 -20.57 26.49 -6.59
N GLU A 125 -21.09 27.71 -6.60
CA GLU A 125 -20.44 28.91 -7.16
C GLU A 125 -19.41 29.54 -6.23
N ALA A 126 -19.21 29.01 -5.01
CA ALA A 126 -18.23 29.54 -4.07
C ALA A 126 -16.81 29.50 -4.65
N ILE A 127 -16.22 30.68 -4.85
CA ILE A 127 -14.84 30.84 -5.28
C ILE A 127 -13.93 31.02 -4.06
N LEU A 128 -12.78 30.36 -4.06
CA LEU A 128 -11.75 30.55 -3.04
C LEU A 128 -11.21 31.98 -3.08
N ARG A 129 -11.11 32.62 -1.91
CA ARG A 129 -10.53 33.96 -1.78
C ARG A 129 -9.06 33.95 -2.22
N GLU A 130 -8.62 34.95 -2.97
CA GLU A 130 -7.23 35.07 -3.45
C GLU A 130 -6.19 35.00 -2.31
N GLN A 131 -6.52 35.53 -1.15
CA GLN A 131 -5.68 35.45 0.06
C GLN A 131 -5.38 34.01 0.47
N LEU A 132 -6.36 33.09 0.36
CA LEU A 132 -6.17 31.68 0.69
C LEU A 132 -5.27 31.00 -0.35
N ILE A 133 -5.39 31.38 -1.63
CA ILE A 133 -4.54 30.88 -2.71
C ILE A 133 -3.08 31.31 -2.47
N ALA A 134 -2.87 32.58 -2.10
CA ALA A 134 -1.55 33.11 -1.77
C ALA A 134 -0.94 32.38 -0.56
N TYR A 135 -1.71 32.20 0.51
CA TYR A 135 -1.28 31.46 1.70
C TYR A 135 -0.90 30.01 1.37
N TYR A 136 -1.71 29.32 0.57
CA TYR A 136 -1.41 27.95 0.15
C TYR A 136 -0.12 27.88 -0.70
N LYS A 137 0.11 28.86 -1.57
CA LYS A 137 1.34 28.95 -2.37
C LYS A 137 2.57 29.12 -1.47
N GLU A 138 2.51 30.00 -0.48
CA GLU A 138 3.57 30.20 0.51
C GLU A 138 3.85 28.90 1.29
N TYR A 139 2.78 28.25 1.75
CA TYR A 139 2.85 26.97 2.45
C TYR A 139 3.57 25.87 1.63
N ILE A 140 3.21 25.72 0.35
CA ILE A 140 3.88 24.74 -0.54
C ILE A 140 5.34 25.13 -0.79
N GLN A 141 5.64 26.41 -0.98
CA GLN A 141 7.03 26.88 -1.16
C GLN A 141 7.88 26.60 0.08
N ALA A 142 7.33 26.83 1.26
CA ALA A 142 8.01 26.55 2.52
C ALA A 142 8.31 25.04 2.69
N LEU A 143 7.40 24.16 2.28
CA LEU A 143 7.65 22.70 2.27
C LEU A 143 8.78 22.32 1.31
N LEU A 144 8.81 22.93 0.12
CA LEU A 144 9.85 22.67 -0.88
C LEU A 144 11.21 23.22 -0.47
N SER A 145 11.26 24.28 0.35
CA SER A 145 12.51 24.86 0.84
C SER A 145 13.16 24.09 2.00
N ILE A 146 12.46 23.14 2.64
CA ILE A 146 13.05 22.32 3.71
C ILE A 146 14.28 21.59 3.19
N ASN A 147 15.44 21.79 3.83
CA ASN A 147 16.65 21.05 3.51
C ASN A 147 16.50 19.57 3.88
N CYS A 148 16.94 18.67 2.99
CA CYS A 148 16.84 17.22 3.19
C CYS A 148 17.86 16.65 4.17
N ASP A 149 18.23 17.40 5.21
CA ASP A 149 19.05 16.85 6.27
C ASP A 149 18.23 15.86 7.09
N ARG A 150 18.70 14.62 7.11
CA ARG A 150 18.00 13.46 7.68
C ARG A 150 18.20 13.38 9.20
N ARG A 151 17.96 14.48 9.89
CA ARG A 151 17.97 14.49 11.35
C ARG A 151 16.67 13.86 11.86
N PRO A 152 16.73 12.91 12.79
CA PRO A 152 15.52 12.32 13.36
C PRO A 152 14.78 13.37 14.18
N ILE A 153 13.46 13.46 13.98
CA ILE A 153 12.57 14.24 14.84
C ILE A 153 12.05 13.29 15.92
N MET A 154 12.30 13.65 17.18
CA MET A 154 11.97 12.82 18.33
C MET A 154 10.52 13.06 18.79
N LEU A 155 9.92 12.07 19.45
CA LEU A 155 8.69 12.27 20.22
C LEU A 155 9.03 12.99 21.53
N SER A 156 8.18 13.92 21.97
CA SER A 156 8.20 14.38 23.36
C SER A 156 7.86 13.23 24.31
N PRO A 157 8.20 13.32 25.62
CA PRO A 157 7.88 12.27 26.59
C PRO A 157 6.38 11.91 26.60
N ASN A 158 5.51 12.90 26.57
CA ASN A 158 4.06 12.70 26.56
C ASN A 158 3.56 12.11 25.23
N ALA A 159 4.13 12.54 24.09
CA ALA A 159 3.81 11.92 22.80
C ALA A 159 4.26 10.45 22.74
N LYS A 160 5.39 10.12 23.38
CA LYS A 160 5.88 8.73 23.48
C LYS A 160 4.95 7.86 24.33
N LEU A 161 4.33 8.40 25.39
CA LEU A 161 3.32 7.68 26.16
C LEU A 161 2.10 7.35 25.29
N LEU A 162 1.57 8.33 24.53
CA LEU A 162 0.46 8.09 23.60
C LEU A 162 0.80 7.02 22.56
N TYR A 163 1.99 7.08 21.97
CA TYR A 163 2.44 6.04 21.02
C TYR A 163 2.55 4.66 21.68
N LYS A 164 3.06 4.57 22.92
CA LYS A 164 3.14 3.31 23.66
C LYS A 164 1.75 2.71 23.90
N ASP A 165 0.79 3.54 24.31
CA ASP A 165 -0.58 3.08 24.58
C ASP A 165 -1.26 2.60 23.29
N PHE A 166 -1.10 3.36 22.20
CA PHE A 166 -1.52 2.94 20.86
C PHE A 166 -0.88 1.60 20.45
N TYR A 167 0.44 1.44 20.61
CA TYR A 167 1.14 0.22 20.22
C TYR A 167 0.64 -1.01 20.99
N ASN A 168 0.42 -0.86 22.30
CA ASN A 168 -0.10 -1.94 23.14
C ASN A 168 -1.55 -2.31 22.78
N LEU A 169 -2.41 -1.32 22.53
CA LEU A 169 -3.77 -1.55 22.03
C LEU A 169 -3.74 -2.27 20.68
N ASN A 170 -2.90 -1.81 19.75
CA ASN A 170 -2.75 -2.41 18.43
C ASN A 170 -2.23 -3.86 18.51
N THR A 171 -1.36 -4.16 19.48
CA THR A 171 -0.89 -5.52 19.78
C THR A 171 -2.04 -6.41 20.26
N ALA A 172 -2.89 -5.91 21.16
CA ALA A 172 -4.07 -6.64 21.63
C ALA A 172 -5.04 -6.93 20.48
N LEU A 173 -5.29 -5.95 19.61
CA LEU A 173 -6.12 -6.12 18.41
C LEU A 173 -5.52 -7.14 17.44
N PHE A 174 -4.20 -7.09 17.21
CA PHE A 174 -3.49 -8.08 16.38
C PHE A 174 -3.63 -9.51 16.89
N ASN A 175 -3.49 -9.73 18.21
CA ASN A 175 -3.61 -11.05 18.81
C ASN A 175 -5.05 -11.59 18.79
N ALA A 176 -6.05 -10.70 18.79
CA ALA A 176 -7.46 -11.07 18.72
C ALA A 176 -7.97 -11.26 17.27
N GLU A 177 -7.25 -10.73 16.28
CA GLU A 177 -7.63 -10.81 14.87
C GLU A 177 -7.45 -12.21 14.31
N THR A 178 -8.35 -12.61 13.43
CA THR A 178 -8.30 -13.93 12.75
C THR A 178 -8.01 -13.80 11.26
N ASP A 179 -8.34 -12.65 10.68
CA ASP A 179 -8.05 -12.36 9.28
C ASP A 179 -6.57 -11.98 9.07
N GLU A 180 -5.87 -12.75 8.24
CA GLU A 180 -4.44 -12.58 8.01
C GLU A 180 -4.09 -11.26 7.28
N TYR A 181 -5.00 -10.75 6.43
CA TYR A 181 -4.81 -9.45 5.80
C TYR A 181 -4.86 -8.34 6.85
N MET A 182 -5.87 -8.37 7.73
CA MET A 182 -6.02 -7.37 8.79
C MET A 182 -4.89 -7.43 9.83
N LYS A 183 -4.42 -8.63 10.19
CA LYS A 183 -3.21 -8.78 11.02
C LYS A 183 -2.01 -8.05 10.41
N ALA A 184 -1.77 -8.27 9.12
CA ALA A 184 -0.67 -7.61 8.42
C ALA A 184 -0.86 -6.09 8.34
N VAL A 185 -2.10 -5.59 8.21
CA VAL A 185 -2.41 -4.15 8.30
C VAL A 185 -2.05 -3.59 9.67
N TYR A 186 -2.46 -4.25 10.77
CA TYR A 186 -2.17 -3.77 12.13
C TYR A 186 -0.67 -3.65 12.39
N GLN A 187 0.13 -4.60 11.90
CA GLN A 187 1.61 -4.49 11.98
C GLN A 187 2.16 -3.27 11.23
N LYS A 188 1.54 -2.85 10.11
CA LYS A 188 1.99 -1.65 9.38
C LYS A 188 1.59 -0.36 10.06
N PHE A 189 0.48 -0.35 10.80
CA PHE A 189 0.03 0.83 11.54
C PHE A 189 1.03 1.30 12.61
N GLU A 190 1.82 0.39 13.19
CA GLU A 190 2.88 0.72 14.15
C GLU A 190 3.88 1.74 13.60
N ILE A 191 4.23 1.66 12.31
CA ILE A 191 5.13 2.62 11.67
C ILE A 191 4.38 3.73 10.92
N ILE A 192 3.20 3.45 10.38
CA ILE A 192 2.39 4.44 9.66
C ILE A 192 1.97 5.58 10.60
N VAL A 193 1.60 5.30 11.85
CA VAL A 193 1.21 6.33 12.82
C VAL A 193 2.34 7.33 13.08
N LEU A 194 3.59 6.86 13.12
CA LEU A 194 4.78 7.70 13.29
C LEU A 194 5.09 8.53 12.04
N ARG A 195 4.88 7.95 10.85
CA ARG A 195 5.02 8.67 9.57
C ARG A 195 3.98 9.78 9.42
N LEU A 196 2.73 9.50 9.80
CA LEU A 196 1.67 10.51 9.82
C LEU A 196 1.97 11.61 10.84
N ALA A 197 2.44 11.25 12.04
CA ALA A 197 2.86 12.24 13.04
C ALA A 197 3.96 13.17 12.49
N LEU A 198 4.94 12.63 11.77
CA LEU A 198 5.99 13.42 11.11
C LEU A 198 5.42 14.36 10.03
N ILE A 199 4.50 13.88 9.19
CA ILE A 199 3.85 14.69 8.16
C ILE A 199 3.07 15.85 8.78
N LEU A 200 2.26 15.57 9.80
CA LEU A 200 1.48 16.58 10.52
C LEU A 200 2.38 17.57 11.26
N HIS A 201 3.48 17.10 11.85
CA HIS A 201 4.46 17.94 12.52
C HIS A 201 5.11 18.94 11.56
N VAL A 202 5.59 18.45 10.42
CA VAL A 202 6.18 19.30 9.38
C VAL A 202 5.12 20.29 8.88
N SER A 203 3.92 19.82 8.57
CA SER A 203 2.80 20.67 8.14
C SER A 203 2.50 21.79 9.14
N LYS A 204 2.48 21.48 10.44
CA LYS A 204 2.20 22.45 11.51
C LYS A 204 3.28 23.52 11.65
N TYR A 205 4.55 23.17 11.49
CA TYR A 205 5.67 24.06 11.83
C TYR A 205 6.46 24.59 10.63
N VAL A 206 6.09 24.23 9.40
CA VAL A 206 6.84 24.65 8.20
C VAL A 206 6.89 26.16 8.03
N LEU A 207 5.79 26.86 8.32
CA LEU A 207 5.72 28.32 8.22
C LEU A 207 6.43 29.03 9.38
N SER A 208 6.45 28.44 10.58
CA SER A 208 7.17 29.02 11.73
C SER A 208 8.66 28.69 11.75
N GLY A 209 9.12 27.78 10.88
CA GLY A 209 10.51 27.30 10.84
C GLY A 209 10.90 26.39 12.01
N GLN A 210 9.95 26.00 12.86
CA GLN A 210 10.23 25.25 14.10
C GLN A 210 10.13 23.73 13.91
N ILE A 211 10.52 23.21 12.75
CA ILE A 211 10.38 21.78 12.42
C ILE A 211 11.26 20.90 13.32
N GLU A 212 12.39 21.42 13.81
CA GLU A 212 13.36 20.63 14.60
C GLU A 212 12.89 20.27 16.01
N GLN A 213 11.80 20.88 16.50
CA GLN A 213 11.29 20.57 17.82
C GLN A 213 10.69 19.16 17.88
N PRO A 214 10.59 18.54 19.06
CA PRO A 214 9.95 17.23 19.20
C PRO A 214 8.47 17.26 18.79
N ILE A 215 7.98 16.12 18.30
CA ILE A 215 6.55 15.89 18.06
C ILE A 215 5.82 15.96 19.40
N GLN A 216 4.84 16.85 19.47
CA GLN A 216 4.05 17.11 20.68
C GLN A 216 2.81 16.19 20.77
N PRO A 217 2.21 16.03 21.96
CA PRO A 217 1.11 15.10 22.18
C PRO A 217 -0.09 15.33 21.26
N GLU A 218 -0.38 16.59 20.91
CA GLU A 218 -1.53 16.93 20.07
C GLU A 218 -1.34 16.39 18.64
N VAL A 219 -0.12 16.47 18.11
CA VAL A 219 0.23 15.94 16.79
C VAL A 219 0.19 14.41 16.80
N MET A 220 0.66 13.79 17.88
CA MET A 220 0.61 12.34 18.04
C MET A 220 -0.84 11.83 18.20
N SER A 221 -1.70 12.55 18.93
CA SER A 221 -3.12 12.21 19.05
C SER A 221 -3.81 12.27 17.68
N ALA A 222 -3.59 13.35 16.94
CA ALA A 222 -4.16 13.50 15.60
C ALA A 222 -3.70 12.40 14.64
N SER A 223 -2.44 11.96 14.72
CA SER A 223 -1.97 10.85 13.88
C SER A 223 -2.58 9.50 14.28
N ILE A 224 -2.81 9.27 15.58
CA ILE A 224 -3.53 8.08 16.08
C ILE A 224 -4.97 8.08 15.57
N GLU A 225 -5.68 9.21 15.69
CA GLU A 225 -7.06 9.34 15.18
C GLU A 225 -7.15 9.07 13.68
N MET A 226 -6.20 9.58 12.88
CA MET A 226 -6.13 9.27 11.45
C MET A 226 -5.91 7.77 11.19
N VAL A 227 -5.04 7.12 11.96
CA VAL A 227 -4.80 5.67 11.81
C VAL A 227 -6.02 4.85 12.21
N GLU A 228 -6.76 5.23 13.23
CA GLU A 228 -7.99 4.55 13.60
C GLU A 228 -9.08 4.69 12.52
N TYR A 229 -9.18 5.85 11.87
CA TYR A 229 -9.97 5.98 10.65
C TYR A 229 -9.49 5.01 9.54
N PHE A 230 -8.18 4.94 9.29
CA PHE A 230 -7.62 4.02 8.30
C PHE A 230 -7.78 2.54 8.66
N ARG A 231 -7.90 2.20 9.94
CA ARG A 231 -8.22 0.85 10.40
C ARG A 231 -9.62 0.44 9.97
N ILE A 232 -10.59 1.32 10.17
CA ILE A 232 -11.98 1.10 9.77
C ILE A 232 -12.08 0.99 8.24
N THR A 233 -11.42 1.89 7.50
CA THR A 233 -11.46 1.81 6.04
C THR A 233 -10.69 0.60 5.48
N ALA A 234 -9.64 0.13 6.15
CA ALA A 234 -8.97 -1.12 5.78
C ALA A 234 -9.90 -2.34 5.91
N GLN A 235 -10.79 -2.37 6.91
CA GLN A 235 -11.83 -3.39 7.01
C GLN A 235 -12.82 -3.30 5.84
N LYS A 236 -13.26 -2.09 5.46
CA LYS A 236 -14.10 -1.89 4.26
C LYS A 236 -13.43 -2.42 2.99
N VAL A 237 -12.12 -2.15 2.82
CA VAL A 237 -11.33 -2.68 1.71
C VAL A 237 -11.27 -4.20 1.74
N ASN A 238 -10.99 -4.81 2.90
CA ASN A 238 -10.93 -6.25 3.04
C ASN A 238 -12.26 -6.94 2.65
N ILE A 239 -13.37 -6.41 3.15
CA ILE A 239 -14.73 -6.89 2.81
C ILE A 239 -14.98 -6.77 1.30
N GLN A 240 -14.67 -5.62 0.70
CA GLN A 240 -14.87 -5.38 -0.73
C GLN A 240 -14.07 -6.37 -1.59
N ILE A 241 -12.83 -6.67 -1.21
CA ILE A 241 -11.99 -7.65 -1.90
C ILE A 241 -12.56 -9.06 -1.73
N GLY A 242 -12.96 -9.43 -0.51
CA GLY A 242 -13.58 -10.73 -0.22
C GLY A 242 -14.85 -10.97 -1.05
N GLN A 243 -15.72 -9.97 -1.17
CA GLN A 243 -16.93 -10.03 -2.00
C GLN A 243 -16.62 -10.17 -3.49
N ALA A 244 -15.59 -9.48 -4.00
CA ALA A 244 -15.20 -9.55 -5.40
C ALA A 244 -14.52 -10.89 -5.77
N ILE A 245 -13.78 -11.50 -4.84
CA ILE A 245 -13.13 -12.80 -5.02
C ILE A 245 -14.13 -13.95 -4.81
N SER A 246 -15.14 -13.75 -3.96
CA SER A 246 -16.24 -14.68 -3.72
C SER A 246 -17.61 -14.07 -4.04
N PRO A 247 -17.96 -13.81 -5.33
CA PRO A 247 -19.25 -13.22 -5.71
C PRO A 247 -20.45 -14.11 -5.32
N SER A 248 -20.19 -15.38 -5.01
CA SER A 248 -21.11 -16.32 -4.42
C SER A 248 -20.37 -17.08 -3.31
N GLY A 249 -20.89 -17.03 -2.07
CA GLY A 249 -20.38 -17.81 -0.94
C GLY A 249 -20.58 -19.32 -1.11
N LYS A 250 -19.93 -19.92 -2.11
CA LYS A 250 -19.68 -21.36 -2.19
C LYS A 250 -18.18 -21.53 -2.23
N LEU A 251 -17.63 -22.04 -1.13
CA LEU A 251 -16.35 -22.75 -1.15
C LEU A 251 -16.34 -23.62 -2.40
N ASP A 252 -15.38 -23.42 -3.31
CA ASP A 252 -15.35 -24.26 -4.50
C ASP A 252 -15.12 -25.71 -4.05
N ASN A 253 -15.85 -26.63 -4.66
CA ASN A 253 -15.76 -28.06 -4.29
C ASN A 253 -14.32 -28.59 -4.42
N ARG A 254 -13.47 -27.90 -5.20
CA ARG A 254 -12.06 -28.22 -5.40
C ARG A 254 -11.21 -27.99 -4.16
N SER A 255 -11.33 -26.82 -3.54
CA SER A 255 -10.54 -26.43 -2.36
C SER A 255 -10.92 -27.28 -1.17
N VAL A 256 -12.23 -27.55 -1.01
CA VAL A 256 -12.74 -28.48 0.01
C VAL A 256 -12.26 -29.91 -0.25
N ALA A 257 -12.30 -30.38 -1.50
CA ALA A 257 -11.81 -31.72 -1.86
C ALA A 257 -10.32 -31.91 -1.56
N LYS A 258 -9.47 -30.94 -1.92
CA LYS A 258 -8.01 -31.01 -1.67
C LYS A 258 -7.69 -31.04 -0.17
N TYR A 259 -8.36 -30.20 0.61
CA TYR A 259 -8.18 -30.13 2.06
C TYR A 259 -8.60 -31.43 2.77
N LEU A 260 -9.77 -31.98 2.43
CA LEU A 260 -10.26 -33.25 3.02
C LEU A 260 -9.36 -34.44 2.68
N MET A 261 -8.81 -34.47 1.46
CA MET A 261 -7.87 -35.51 1.03
C MET A 261 -6.52 -35.41 1.74
N GLN A 262 -6.01 -34.20 2.02
CA GLN A 262 -4.78 -34.00 2.80
C GLN A 262 -4.91 -34.47 4.24
N LEU A 263 -6.09 -34.30 4.85
CA LEU A 263 -6.36 -34.77 6.22
C LEU A 263 -6.51 -36.29 6.32
N LYS A 264 -6.45 -37.04 5.21
CA LYS A 264 -6.71 -38.49 5.11
C LYS A 264 -8.02 -38.93 5.81
N LYS A 265 -8.98 -38.01 5.96
CA LYS A 265 -10.27 -38.28 6.61
C LYS A 265 -11.28 -38.68 5.55
N GLY A 266 -11.49 -39.98 5.41
CA GLY A 266 -12.53 -40.57 4.55
C GLY A 266 -12.05 -41.00 3.17
N THR A 267 -12.83 -41.87 2.53
CA THR A 267 -12.55 -42.36 1.18
C THR A 267 -12.99 -41.35 0.12
N LYS A 268 -12.43 -41.43 -1.11
CA LYS A 268 -12.87 -40.60 -2.24
C LYS A 268 -14.39 -40.62 -2.47
N ALA A 269 -15.03 -41.77 -2.20
CA ALA A 269 -16.47 -41.93 -2.32
C ALA A 269 -17.25 -41.13 -1.27
N ALA A 270 -16.77 -41.09 -0.03
CA ALA A 270 -17.37 -40.29 1.04
C ALA A 270 -17.25 -38.79 0.75
N ILE A 271 -16.08 -38.36 0.28
CA ILE A 271 -15.82 -36.95 -0.08
C ILE A 271 -16.69 -36.51 -1.27
N ALA A 272 -16.83 -37.38 -2.30
CA ALA A 272 -17.69 -37.10 -3.45
C ALA A 272 -19.17 -36.92 -3.03
N SER A 273 -19.65 -37.79 -2.12
CA SER A 273 -21.00 -37.71 -1.57
C SER A 273 -21.26 -36.41 -0.81
N VAL A 274 -20.34 -36.01 0.08
CA VAL A 274 -20.45 -34.76 0.86
C VAL A 274 -20.45 -33.52 -0.04
N LEU A 275 -19.71 -33.54 -1.13
CA LEU A 275 -19.61 -32.44 -2.09
C LEU A 275 -20.72 -32.44 -3.14
N GLY A 276 -21.65 -33.41 -3.10
CA GLY A 276 -22.72 -33.54 -4.08
C GLY A 276 -22.23 -33.75 -5.52
N THR A 277 -21.07 -34.38 -5.69
CA THR A 277 -20.40 -34.59 -6.98
C THR A 277 -20.16 -36.07 -7.25
N SER A 278 -20.05 -36.47 -8.51
CA SER A 278 -19.68 -37.86 -8.84
C SER A 278 -18.19 -38.11 -8.62
N ARG A 279 -17.80 -39.38 -8.44
CA ARG A 279 -16.39 -39.75 -8.25
C ARG A 279 -15.51 -39.33 -9.44
N SER A 280 -16.02 -39.44 -10.66
CA SER A 280 -15.31 -39.01 -11.87
C SER A 280 -15.13 -37.50 -11.96
N GLN A 281 -16.11 -36.72 -11.48
CA GLN A 281 -16.00 -35.27 -11.36
C GLN A 281 -15.00 -34.87 -10.26
N LEU A 282 -14.98 -35.59 -9.13
CA LEU A 282 -14.00 -35.38 -8.06
C LEU A 282 -12.56 -35.63 -8.55
N ASP A 283 -12.34 -36.71 -9.31
CA ASP A 283 -11.02 -37.01 -9.88
C ASP A 283 -10.57 -35.91 -10.86
N ARG A 284 -11.46 -35.40 -11.72
CA ARG A 284 -11.16 -34.23 -12.60
C ARG A 284 -10.81 -32.95 -11.81
N LEU A 285 -11.48 -32.70 -10.69
CA LEU A 285 -11.18 -31.53 -9.83
C LEU A 285 -9.79 -31.64 -9.19
N LEU A 286 -9.33 -32.87 -8.93
CA LEU A 286 -8.01 -33.17 -8.36
C LEU A 286 -6.90 -33.23 -9.43
N GLU A 287 -7.22 -33.63 -10.66
CA GLU A 287 -6.26 -33.83 -11.77
C GLU A 287 -5.84 -32.55 -12.52
N GLN A 288 -6.54 -31.43 -12.38
CA GLN A 288 -6.20 -30.17 -13.06
C GLN A 288 -4.92 -29.48 -12.49
N ASN A 289 -3.76 -30.13 -12.64
CA ASN A 289 -2.42 -29.52 -12.64
C ASN A 289 -1.53 -30.38 -13.57
N GLY A 290 -1.45 -30.00 -14.84
CA GLY A 290 -0.67 -30.75 -15.83
C GLY A 290 -0.51 -30.07 -17.19
N THR A 291 -0.35 -28.74 -17.25
CA THR A 291 0.23 -28.08 -18.44
C THR A 291 1.17 -26.96 -17.99
N GLY A 292 2.47 -27.25 -18.07
CA GLY A 292 3.55 -26.31 -17.74
C GLY A 292 4.96 -26.93 -17.69
N HIS A 293 5.32 -27.68 -18.73
CA HIS A 293 6.68 -28.03 -19.20
C HIS A 293 7.69 -28.70 -18.25
N SER A 294 7.82 -30.03 -18.42
CA SER A 294 9.14 -30.64 -18.65
C SER A 294 9.38 -30.72 -20.16
N CYS A 295 10.36 -29.99 -20.67
CA CYS A 295 11.06 -30.31 -21.91
C CYS A 295 12.54 -30.00 -21.66
N LEU A 296 13.38 -30.88 -22.19
CA LEU A 296 14.84 -30.98 -22.06
C LEU A 296 15.59 -29.65 -21.93
#